data_AF-A0A919BRB1-F1
#
_entry.id   AF-A0A919BRB1-F1
#
_cell.length_a   1.000
_cell.length_b   1.000
_cell.length_c   1.000
_cell.angle_alpha   90.00
_cell.angle_beta   90.00
_cell.angle_gamma   90.00
#
_symmetry.space_group_name_H-M   'P 1'
#
loop_
_entity.id
_entity.type
_entity.pdbx_description
1 polymer ?
#
loop_
_entity_poly.entity_id
_entity_poly.type
_entity_poly.pdbx_seq_one_letter_code
_entity_poly.pdbx_strand_id
1 'polypeptide(L)'
;MLLALALAVPVAKVSYTVGGGDAVRDVFVGMEPANWPDVLLGMVITDPLLGSVLGVVVSRIVFAVFAARGAVPSGRGPLAVLRRTALTLANPLAVGLIDLCLFGPWWGLATALAAYALRLGVVVEYRTGRRRPHRSHRAPHDPEYRPPPWLRRFASAEQLVALVLTVVVLPLLFLASAVDGQAWTSIVECRVAYGTRTADARLIELSRKGNGVLGWNLDAEEISNGLGCTATESRHVREPWWGS
;
A
#
# COMPACT_ATOMS: atom_id res chain seq x y z
N MET A 1 -3.41 -9.85 -11.52
CA MET A 1 -3.24 -10.19 -10.09
C MET A 1 -3.41 -8.98 -9.19
N LEU A 2 -2.56 -7.94 -9.25
CA LEU A 2 -2.69 -6.75 -8.39
C LEU A 2 -4.04 -6.03 -8.51
N LEU A 3 -4.58 -5.90 -9.72
CA LEU A 3 -5.92 -5.33 -9.93
C LEU A 3 -7.03 -6.20 -9.31
N ALA A 4 -6.91 -7.53 -9.42
CA ALA A 4 -7.88 -8.44 -8.82
C ALA A 4 -7.83 -8.35 -7.28
N LEU A 5 -6.64 -8.23 -6.69
CA LEU A 5 -6.48 -7.98 -5.25
C LEU A 5 -7.06 -6.63 -4.85
N ALA A 6 -6.76 -5.57 -5.61
CA ALA A 6 -7.29 -4.23 -5.33
C ALA A 6 -8.82 -4.18 -5.33
N LEU A 7 -9.49 -5.06 -6.09
CA LEU A 7 -10.95 -5.17 -6.11
C LEU A 7 -11.51 -6.14 -5.06
N ALA A 8 -10.86 -7.29 -4.86
CA ALA A 8 -11.35 -8.33 -3.95
C ALA A 8 -11.09 -8.01 -2.48
N VAL A 9 -9.96 -7.40 -2.16
CA VAL A 9 -9.52 -7.13 -0.79
C VAL A 9 -10.45 -6.16 -0.06
N PRO A 10 -10.93 -5.05 -0.65
CA PRO A 10 -11.90 -4.17 0.01
C PRO A 10 -13.20 -4.89 0.35
N VAL A 11 -13.70 -5.70 -0.58
CA VAL A 11 -14.91 -6.49 -0.37
C VAL A 11 -14.68 -7.50 0.76
N ALA A 12 -13.53 -8.16 0.79
CA ALA A 12 -13.16 -9.07 1.87
C ALA A 12 -13.08 -8.35 3.23
N LYS A 13 -12.38 -7.21 3.29
CA LYS A 13 -12.24 -6.37 4.49
C LYS A 13 -13.61 -5.95 5.03
N VAL A 14 -14.45 -5.36 4.18
CA VAL A 14 -15.80 -4.95 4.56
C VAL A 14 -16.59 -6.18 5.03
N SER A 15 -16.60 -7.27 4.26
CA SER A 15 -17.37 -8.47 4.62
C SER A 15 -16.96 -9.10 5.95
N TYR A 16 -15.67 -9.05 6.30
CA TYR A 16 -15.18 -9.57 7.57
C TYR A 16 -15.61 -8.68 8.75
N THR A 17 -15.57 -7.35 8.54
CA THR A 17 -15.89 -6.37 9.59
C THR A 17 -17.39 -6.21 9.87
N VAL A 18 -18.23 -6.19 8.83
CA VAL A 18 -19.68 -5.88 8.95
C VAL A 18 -20.58 -7.09 8.72
N GLY A 19 -20.01 -8.24 8.33
CA GLY A 19 -20.76 -9.41 7.90
C GLY A 19 -20.91 -9.49 6.38
N GLY A 20 -21.46 -10.60 5.88
CA GLY A 20 -21.67 -10.84 4.45
C GLY A 20 -23.03 -10.37 3.95
N GLY A 21 -23.28 -10.52 2.65
CA GLY A 21 -24.60 -10.28 2.05
C GLY A 21 -24.99 -8.80 1.99
N ASP A 22 -26.21 -8.48 2.41
CA ASP A 22 -26.79 -7.14 2.30
C ASP A 22 -26.01 -6.09 3.09
N ALA A 23 -25.41 -6.45 4.23
CA ALA A 23 -24.57 -5.55 5.02
C ALA A 23 -23.41 -4.95 4.22
N VAL A 24 -22.76 -5.75 3.37
CA VAL A 24 -21.66 -5.29 2.51
C VAL A 24 -22.18 -4.29 1.48
N ARG A 25 -23.32 -4.59 0.87
CA ARG A 25 -23.95 -3.72 -0.13
C ARG A 25 -24.34 -2.38 0.50
N ASP A 26 -24.96 -2.42 1.66
CA ASP A 26 -25.40 -1.25 2.40
C ASP A 26 -24.20 -0.35 2.76
N VAL A 27 -23.11 -0.94 3.23
CA VAL A 27 -21.87 -0.20 3.50
C VAL A 27 -21.31 0.46 2.23
N PHE A 28 -21.19 -0.24 1.11
CA PHE A 28 -20.70 0.36 -0.13
C PHE A 28 -21.62 1.46 -0.69
N VAL A 29 -22.93 1.34 -0.52
CA VAL A 29 -23.88 2.40 -0.89
C VAL A 29 -23.75 3.58 0.08
N GLY A 30 -23.64 3.33 1.38
CA GLY A 30 -23.52 4.34 2.43
C GLY A 30 -22.22 5.13 2.38
N MET A 31 -21.10 4.50 1.99
CA MET A 31 -19.84 5.19 1.71
C MET A 31 -19.89 6.06 0.46
N GLU A 32 -20.92 5.91 -0.38
CA GLU A 32 -20.97 6.31 -1.78
C GLU A 32 -19.99 5.50 -2.65
N PRO A 33 -20.43 4.92 -3.79
CA PRO A 33 -19.60 4.06 -4.62
C PRO A 33 -18.31 4.68 -5.15
N ALA A 34 -18.11 6.00 -5.05
CA ALA A 34 -16.86 6.66 -5.42
C ALA A 34 -15.75 6.50 -4.36
N ASN A 35 -16.12 6.30 -3.09
CA ASN A 35 -15.21 6.31 -1.96
C ASN A 35 -14.74 4.89 -1.55
N TRP A 36 -15.09 3.85 -2.31
CA TRP A 36 -14.58 2.50 -2.09
C TRP A 36 -13.03 2.39 -1.99
N PRO A 37 -12.20 3.21 -2.68
CA PRO A 37 -10.75 3.14 -2.53
C PRO A 37 -10.28 3.52 -1.12
N ASP A 38 -11.09 4.22 -0.34
CA ASP A 38 -10.77 4.62 1.03
C ASP A 38 -10.61 3.41 1.95
N VAL A 39 -11.23 2.26 1.60
CA VAL A 39 -11.01 1.00 2.31
C VAL A 39 -9.56 0.54 2.16
N LEU A 40 -9.01 0.57 0.94
CA LEU A 40 -7.61 0.21 0.70
C LEU A 40 -6.66 1.21 1.36
N LEU A 41 -6.95 2.51 1.20
CA LEU A 41 -6.13 3.57 1.79
C LEU A 41 -6.11 3.44 3.31
N GLY A 42 -7.26 3.19 3.91
CA GLY A 42 -7.40 2.86 5.32
C GLY A 42 -6.46 1.74 5.73
N MET A 43 -6.62 0.55 5.13
CA MET A 43 -5.77 -0.61 5.42
C MET A 43 -4.26 -0.30 5.32
N VAL A 44 -3.86 0.42 4.27
CA VAL A 44 -2.46 0.79 4.02
C VAL A 44 -1.93 1.78 5.06
N ILE A 45 -2.76 2.72 5.53
CA ILE A 45 -2.38 3.74 6.52
C ILE A 45 -2.44 3.19 7.94
N THR A 46 -3.24 2.15 8.20
CA THR A 46 -3.38 1.56 9.53
C THR A 46 -2.37 0.45 9.81
N ASP A 47 -1.91 -0.27 8.79
CA ASP A 47 -0.95 -1.37 8.92
C ASP A 47 0.45 -0.95 8.41
N PRO A 48 1.42 -0.73 9.33
CA PRO A 48 2.77 -0.34 8.97
C PRO A 48 3.47 -1.31 8.02
N LEU A 49 3.30 -2.62 8.24
CA LEU A 49 3.98 -3.63 7.45
C LEU A 49 3.42 -3.68 6.03
N LEU A 50 2.10 -3.65 5.89
CA LEU A 50 1.43 -3.57 4.59
C LEU A 50 1.83 -2.29 3.84
N GLY A 51 1.78 -1.14 4.52
CA GLY A 51 2.13 0.16 3.96
C GLY A 51 3.57 0.21 3.46
N SER A 52 4.52 -0.22 4.29
CA SER A 52 5.93 -0.26 3.94
C SER A 52 6.24 -1.20 2.78
N VAL A 53 5.73 -2.44 2.80
CA VAL A 53 5.96 -3.41 1.70
C VAL A 53 5.36 -2.92 0.39
N LEU A 54 4.13 -2.37 0.43
CA LEU A 54 3.50 -1.78 -0.74
C LEU A 54 4.33 -0.60 -1.28
N GLY A 55 4.80 0.28 -0.40
CA GLY A 55 5.67 1.41 -0.74
C GLY A 55 6.94 0.97 -1.47
N VAL A 56 7.61 -0.07 -0.97
CA VAL A 56 8.79 -0.68 -1.61
C VAL A 56 8.45 -1.23 -3.01
N VAL A 57 7.36 -1.99 -3.14
CA VAL A 57 6.93 -2.60 -4.40
C VAL A 57 6.56 -1.53 -5.44
N VAL A 58 5.77 -0.52 -5.06
CA VAL A 58 5.40 0.60 -5.93
C VAL A 58 6.66 1.38 -6.33
N SER A 59 7.56 1.66 -5.39
CA SER A 59 8.82 2.36 -5.66
C SER A 59 9.69 1.66 -6.70
N ARG A 60 9.70 0.33 -6.68
CA ARG A 60 10.37 -0.52 -7.68
C ARG A 60 9.66 -0.46 -9.03
N ILE A 61 8.34 -0.65 -9.08
CA ILE A 61 7.57 -0.69 -10.33
C ILE A 61 7.70 0.65 -11.06
N VAL A 62 7.51 1.76 -10.36
CA VAL A 62 7.66 3.11 -10.90
C VAL A 62 9.05 3.28 -11.54
N PHE A 63 10.10 2.88 -10.83
CA PHE A 63 11.46 2.92 -11.37
C PHE A 63 11.63 2.04 -12.61
N ALA A 64 11.14 0.81 -12.59
CA ALA A 64 11.23 -0.10 -13.73
C ALA A 64 10.51 0.47 -14.97
N VAL A 65 9.35 1.11 -14.79
CA VAL A 65 8.61 1.78 -15.86
C VAL A 65 9.38 2.98 -16.41
N PHE A 66 9.90 3.86 -15.56
CA PHE A 66 10.72 5.00 -16.00
C PHE A 66 12.00 4.56 -16.71
N ALA A 67 12.64 3.49 -16.23
CA ALA A 67 13.82 2.91 -16.84
C ALA A 67 13.50 2.28 -18.21
N ALA A 68 12.35 1.62 -18.36
CA ALA A 68 11.88 1.07 -19.64
C ALA A 68 11.50 2.17 -20.64
N ARG A 69 10.99 3.32 -20.17
CA ARG A 69 10.64 4.49 -21.00
C ARG A 69 11.86 5.34 -21.42
N GLY A 70 13.07 4.95 -21.05
CA GLY A 70 14.30 5.65 -21.46
C GLY A 70 14.54 6.97 -20.73
N ALA A 71 13.85 7.23 -19.61
CA ALA A 71 13.98 8.47 -18.84
C ALA A 71 15.24 8.54 -17.97
N VAL A 72 16.11 7.52 -18.03
CA VAL A 72 17.39 7.52 -17.30
C VAL A 72 18.44 8.20 -18.17
N PRO A 73 18.95 9.40 -17.79
CA PRO A 73 19.92 10.13 -18.60
C PRO A 73 21.19 9.31 -18.80
N SER A 74 21.63 9.13 -20.05
CA SER A 74 22.83 8.37 -20.45
C SER A 74 24.07 9.25 -20.70
N GLY A 75 24.12 10.46 -20.14
CA GLY A 75 25.25 11.38 -20.27
C GLY A 75 26.48 10.99 -19.42
N ARG A 76 27.68 11.20 -19.96
CA ARG A 76 28.97 10.91 -19.29
C ARG A 76 29.52 12.06 -18.42
N GLY A 77 28.79 13.17 -18.27
CA GLY A 77 29.22 14.34 -17.49
C GLY A 77 28.90 14.25 -15.99
N PRO A 78 29.64 14.96 -15.11
CA PRO A 78 29.40 14.96 -13.66
C PRO A 78 27.98 15.40 -13.28
N LEU A 79 27.40 16.32 -14.06
CA LEU A 79 26.01 16.79 -13.89
C LEU A 79 24.98 15.70 -14.25
N ALA A 80 25.29 14.84 -15.23
CA ALA A 80 24.46 13.69 -15.60
C ALA A 80 24.57 12.56 -14.56
N VAL A 81 25.74 12.39 -13.95
CA VAL A 81 25.93 11.49 -12.81
C VAL A 81 25.13 11.98 -11.61
N LEU A 82 25.26 13.26 -11.22
CA LEU A 82 24.50 13.86 -10.12
C LEU A 82 22.99 13.71 -10.32
N ARG A 83 22.48 14.03 -11.52
CA ARG A 83 21.05 13.91 -11.85
C ARG A 83 20.57 12.46 -11.80
N ARG A 84 21.38 11.51 -12.25
CA ARG A 84 21.07 10.07 -12.16
C ARG A 84 21.03 9.61 -10.70
N THR A 85 22.01 10.00 -9.89
CA THR A 85 22.06 9.65 -8.46
C THR A 85 20.88 10.24 -7.72
N ALA A 86 20.54 11.52 -7.98
CA ALA A 86 19.38 12.19 -7.41
C ALA A 86 18.07 11.48 -7.75
N LEU A 87 17.84 11.12 -9.02
CA LEU A 87 16.64 10.37 -9.42
C LEU A 87 16.58 8.95 -8.84
N THR A 88 17.74 8.34 -8.59
CA THR A 88 17.82 6.99 -8.01
C THR A 88 17.52 7.02 -6.50
N LEU A 89 17.88 8.09 -5.81
CA LEU A 89 17.69 8.27 -4.36
C LEU A 89 16.37 8.96 -4.00
N ALA A 90 15.80 9.78 -4.87
CA ALA A 90 14.59 10.56 -4.57
C ALA A 90 13.41 9.68 -4.16
N ASN A 91 13.20 8.55 -4.85
CA ASN A 91 12.01 7.73 -4.61
C ASN A 91 12.09 6.87 -3.33
N PRO A 92 13.22 6.18 -3.00
CA PRO A 92 13.36 5.51 -1.70
C PRO A 92 13.26 6.48 -0.54
N LEU A 93 13.82 7.68 -0.69
CA LEU A 93 13.72 8.73 0.32
C LEU A 93 12.27 9.21 0.46
N ALA A 94 11.56 9.45 -0.64
CA ALA A 94 10.16 9.85 -0.61
C ALA A 94 9.28 8.80 0.09
N VAL A 95 9.43 7.52 -0.27
CA VAL A 95 8.68 6.43 0.38
C VAL A 95 9.07 6.31 1.86
N GLY A 96 10.36 6.39 2.19
CA GLY A 96 10.82 6.39 3.57
C GLY A 96 10.29 7.56 4.39
N LEU A 97 10.17 8.76 3.81
CA LEU A 97 9.59 9.93 4.45
C LEU A 97 8.08 9.79 4.67
N ILE A 98 7.36 9.18 3.73
CA ILE A 98 5.93 8.87 3.89
C ILE A 98 5.76 7.93 5.09
N ASP A 99 6.51 6.83 5.13
CA ASP A 99 6.46 5.86 6.22
C ASP A 99 6.94 6.44 7.56
N LEU A 100 7.92 7.36 7.51
CA LEU A 100 8.38 8.11 8.69
C LEU A 100 7.22 8.90 9.32
N CYS A 101 6.43 9.58 8.49
CA CYS A 101 5.31 10.39 8.93
C CYS A 101 4.11 9.55 9.39
N LEU A 102 3.87 8.40 8.75
CA LEU A 102 2.70 7.55 9.04
C LEU A 102 2.94 6.58 10.20
N PHE A 103 4.12 5.95 10.25
CA PHE A 103 4.40 4.81 11.14
C PHE A 103 5.57 5.06 12.10
N GLY A 104 6.28 6.17 11.94
CA GLY A 104 7.38 6.58 12.82
C GLY A 104 8.78 6.28 12.27
N PRO A 105 9.82 6.66 13.03
CA PRO A 105 11.17 6.80 12.51
C PRO A 105 11.81 5.49 12.04
N TRP A 106 11.56 4.39 12.75
CA TRP A 106 12.16 3.09 12.44
C TRP A 106 11.57 2.46 11.19
N TRP A 107 10.26 2.57 10.97
CA TRP A 107 9.61 2.12 9.74
C TRP A 107 10.09 2.91 8.54
N GLY A 108 10.11 4.23 8.63
CA GLY A 108 10.64 5.09 7.56
C GLY A 108 12.07 4.74 7.16
N LEU A 109 12.94 4.50 8.14
CA LEU A 109 14.34 4.12 7.90
C LEU A 109 14.45 2.71 7.30
N ALA A 110 13.72 1.73 7.85
CA ALA A 110 13.71 0.37 7.32
C ALA A 110 13.22 0.31 5.87
N THR A 111 12.13 1.02 5.55
CA THR A 111 11.57 1.09 4.21
C THR A 111 12.51 1.78 3.22
N ALA A 112 13.13 2.89 3.63
CA ALA A 112 14.12 3.58 2.79
C ALA A 112 15.30 2.66 2.46
N LEU A 113 15.83 1.95 3.45
CA LEU A 113 16.93 1.01 3.27
C LEU A 113 16.55 -0.18 2.40
N ALA A 114 15.38 -0.78 2.63
CA ALA A 114 14.87 -1.89 1.82
C ALA A 114 14.65 -1.49 0.35
N ALA A 115 14.02 -0.33 0.12
CA ALA A 115 13.81 0.22 -1.22
C ALA A 115 15.14 0.56 -1.90
N TYR A 116 16.11 1.09 -1.16
CA TYR A 116 17.44 1.38 -1.69
C TYR A 116 18.23 0.11 -2.04
N ALA A 117 18.21 -0.91 -1.19
CA ALA A 117 18.87 -2.20 -1.41
C ALA A 117 18.35 -2.91 -2.67
N LEU A 118 17.02 -2.93 -2.87
CA LEU A 118 16.40 -3.46 -4.08
C LEU A 118 16.81 -2.66 -5.33
N ARG A 119 16.99 -1.34 -5.23
CA ARG A 119 17.48 -0.52 -6.35
C ARG A 119 18.94 -0.77 -6.70
N LEU A 120 19.79 -1.04 -5.72
CA LEU A 120 21.20 -1.38 -5.97
C LEU A 120 21.32 -2.63 -6.85
N GLY A 121 20.45 -3.63 -6.68
CA GLY A 121 20.41 -4.80 -7.56
C GLY A 121 20.09 -4.48 -9.02
N VAL A 122 19.21 -3.50 -9.26
CA VAL A 122 18.84 -3.06 -10.62
C VAL A 122 19.94 -2.23 -11.29
N VAL A 123 20.64 -1.37 -10.54
CA VAL A 123 21.75 -0.55 -11.09
C VAL A 123 22.93 -1.43 -11.50
N VAL A 124 23.19 -2.50 -10.75
CA VAL A 124 24.15 -3.55 -11.14
C VAL A 124 23.73 -4.23 -12.45
N GLU A 125 22.45 -4.54 -12.62
CA GLU A 125 21.92 -5.17 -13.85
C GLU A 125 22.00 -4.26 -15.09
N TYR A 126 21.76 -2.94 -14.92
CA TYR A 126 21.92 -1.95 -16.00
C TYR A 126 23.39 -1.71 -16.37
N ARG A 127 24.32 -1.68 -15.40
CA ARG A 127 25.77 -1.60 -15.68
C ARG A 127 26.30 -2.86 -16.37
N THR A 128 25.68 -4.01 -16.15
CA THR A 128 26.07 -5.30 -16.74
C THR A 128 25.37 -5.61 -18.06
N GLY A 129 24.58 -4.67 -18.60
CA GLY A 129 24.10 -4.69 -19.98
C GLY A 129 22.93 -5.64 -20.28
N ARG A 130 22.21 -6.15 -19.27
CA ARG A 130 21.19 -7.18 -19.49
C ARG A 130 19.79 -6.65 -19.86
N ARG A 131 19.45 -5.41 -19.51
CA ARG A 131 18.21 -4.74 -19.97
C ARG A 131 18.46 -3.94 -21.25
N ARG A 132 18.38 -4.63 -22.41
CA ARG A 132 18.34 -3.97 -23.73
C ARG A 132 17.01 -3.23 -23.91
N PRO A 133 16.98 -1.93 -24.22
CA PRO A 133 15.92 -1.39 -25.07
C PRO A 133 16.11 -1.99 -26.46
N HIS A 134 15.04 -2.50 -27.08
CA HIS A 134 15.05 -3.11 -28.43
C HIS A 134 15.45 -2.15 -29.58
N ARG A 135 16.02 -0.98 -29.31
CA ARG A 135 16.21 0.09 -30.31
C ARG A 135 17.53 0.87 -30.27
N SER A 136 18.63 0.30 -29.78
CA SER A 136 19.94 0.98 -29.88
C SER A 136 21.01 0.11 -30.52
N HIS A 137 21.12 0.19 -31.84
CA HIS A 137 22.19 -0.41 -32.65
C HIS A 137 23.59 0.24 -32.48
N ARG A 138 23.82 1.08 -31.45
CA ARG A 138 25.06 1.87 -31.30
C ARG A 138 25.49 2.09 -29.84
N ALA A 139 25.49 1.06 -29.01
CA ALA A 139 26.28 1.10 -27.77
C ALA A 139 27.68 0.49 -28.05
N PRO A 140 28.79 1.15 -27.68
CA PRO A 140 30.11 0.57 -27.84
C PRO A 140 30.18 -0.70 -27.01
N HIS A 141 30.48 -1.80 -27.70
CA HIS A 141 30.64 -3.13 -27.12
C HIS A 141 32.05 -3.17 -26.50
N ASP A 142 32.16 -3.36 -25.19
CA ASP A 142 33.37 -3.95 -24.59
C ASP A 142 33.13 -5.46 -24.58
N PRO A 143 33.73 -6.25 -25.49
CA PRO A 143 33.50 -7.69 -25.60
C PRO A 143 34.03 -8.47 -24.39
N GLU A 144 34.86 -7.84 -23.57
CA GLU A 144 35.66 -8.49 -22.52
C GLU A 144 35.07 -8.35 -21.10
N TYR A 145 34.01 -7.56 -20.91
CA TYR A 145 33.41 -7.40 -19.60
C TYR A 145 32.53 -8.61 -19.22
N ARG A 146 33.14 -9.66 -18.66
CA ARG A 146 32.43 -10.73 -17.94
C ARG A 146 32.11 -10.27 -16.52
N PRO A 147 30.83 -10.01 -16.18
CA PRO A 147 30.49 -9.65 -14.81
C PRO A 147 30.79 -10.84 -13.88
N PRO A 148 31.43 -10.60 -12.71
CA PRO A 148 31.79 -11.67 -11.80
C PRO A 148 30.57 -12.45 -11.30
N PRO A 149 30.72 -13.76 -10.99
CA PRO A 149 29.63 -14.68 -10.72
C PRO A 149 28.77 -14.30 -9.50
N TRP A 150 29.35 -13.62 -8.51
CA TRP A 150 28.62 -13.15 -7.33
C TRP A 150 27.59 -12.05 -7.67
N LEU A 151 27.88 -11.15 -8.62
CA LEU A 151 26.94 -10.11 -9.08
C LEU A 151 25.74 -10.73 -9.81
N ARG A 152 25.96 -11.80 -10.58
CA ARG A 152 24.87 -12.52 -11.26
C ARG A 152 23.95 -13.20 -10.24
N ARG A 153 24.51 -13.85 -9.23
CA ARG A 153 23.73 -14.46 -8.13
C ARG A 153 22.94 -13.40 -7.36
N PHE A 154 23.53 -12.23 -7.13
CA PHE A 154 22.85 -11.12 -6.46
C PHE A 154 21.67 -10.57 -7.27
N ALA A 155 21.83 -10.37 -8.58
CA ALA A 155 20.74 -9.92 -9.44
C ALA A 155 19.58 -10.93 -9.51
N SER A 156 19.90 -12.23 -9.60
CA SER A 156 18.88 -13.29 -9.54
C SER A 156 18.17 -13.33 -8.19
N ALA A 157 18.90 -13.14 -7.08
CA ALA A 157 18.32 -13.06 -5.75
C ALA A 157 17.42 -11.83 -5.59
N GLU A 158 17.82 -10.66 -6.11
CA GLU A 158 17.02 -9.44 -6.06
C GLU A 158 15.70 -9.59 -6.83
N GLN A 159 15.75 -10.17 -8.03
CA GLN A 159 14.56 -10.42 -8.83
C GLN A 159 13.64 -11.44 -8.15
N LEU A 160 14.21 -12.47 -7.53
CA LEU A 160 13.46 -13.45 -6.74
C LEU A 160 12.80 -12.78 -5.53
N VAL A 161 13.54 -12.00 -4.75
CA VAL A 161 13.03 -11.28 -3.56
C VAL A 161 11.88 -10.37 -3.95
N ALA A 162 12.02 -9.63 -5.05
CA ALA A 162 10.96 -8.74 -5.50
C ALA A 162 9.73 -9.47 -6.03
N LEU A 163 9.94 -10.61 -6.69
CA LEU A 163 8.86 -11.47 -7.13
C LEU A 163 8.13 -12.06 -5.91
N VAL A 164 8.86 -12.54 -4.91
CA VAL A 164 8.30 -13.03 -3.65
C VAL A 164 7.55 -11.91 -2.92
N LEU A 165 8.12 -10.71 -2.82
CA LEU A 165 7.44 -9.57 -2.20
C LEU A 165 6.14 -9.21 -2.90
N THR A 166 6.11 -9.23 -4.23
CA THR A 166 4.95 -8.79 -5.03
C THR A 166 3.90 -9.89 -5.18
N VAL A 167 4.32 -11.14 -5.33
CA VAL A 167 3.44 -12.28 -5.70
C VAL A 167 3.00 -13.08 -4.48
N VAL A 168 3.77 -13.05 -3.39
CA VAL A 168 3.50 -13.86 -2.19
C VAL A 168 3.26 -12.97 -0.99
N VAL A 169 4.23 -12.14 -0.60
CA VAL A 169 4.15 -11.37 0.66
C VAL A 169 3.03 -10.34 0.59
N LEU A 170 2.99 -9.50 -0.44
CA LEU A 170 1.99 -8.44 -0.54
C LEU A 170 0.54 -8.97 -0.56
N PRO A 171 0.18 -10.02 -1.35
CA PRO A 171 -1.14 -10.61 -1.26
C PRO A 171 -1.47 -11.19 0.12
N LEU A 172 -0.52 -11.84 0.78
CA LEU A 172 -0.73 -12.37 2.14
C LEU A 172 -0.94 -11.25 3.17
N LEU A 173 -0.20 -10.15 3.08
CA LEU A 173 -0.40 -8.99 3.95
C LEU A 173 -1.76 -8.34 3.73
N PHE A 174 -2.19 -8.18 2.47
CA PHE A 174 -3.53 -7.66 2.19
C PHE A 174 -4.63 -8.57 2.73
N LEU A 175 -4.47 -9.89 2.60
CA LEU A 175 -5.43 -10.84 3.18
C LEU A 175 -5.41 -10.76 4.70
N ALA A 176 -4.24 -10.81 5.35
CA ALA A 176 -4.12 -10.71 6.79
C ALA A 176 -4.75 -9.42 7.34
N SER A 177 -4.48 -8.28 6.68
CA SER A 177 -5.10 -6.98 7.01
C SER A 177 -6.60 -6.96 6.70
N ALA A 178 -7.09 -7.73 5.71
CA ALA A 178 -8.52 -7.84 5.44
C ALA A 178 -9.29 -8.56 6.56
N VAL A 179 -8.63 -9.50 7.25
CA VAL A 179 -9.25 -10.35 8.29
C VAL A 179 -8.66 -10.12 9.69
N ASP A 180 -8.12 -8.93 9.93
CA ASP A 180 -7.53 -8.50 11.22
C ASP A 180 -8.56 -8.09 12.28
N GLY A 181 -9.84 -8.01 11.91
CA GLY A 181 -10.93 -7.59 12.79
C GLY A 181 -10.96 -6.09 13.12
N GLN A 182 -10.11 -5.29 12.49
CA GLN A 182 -10.12 -3.84 12.59
C GLN A 182 -10.95 -3.19 11.48
N ALA A 183 -11.63 -2.09 11.78
CA ALA A 183 -12.24 -1.25 10.75
C ALA A 183 -11.16 -0.58 9.88
N TRP A 184 -11.46 -0.36 8.59
CA TRP A 184 -10.57 0.38 7.68
C TRP A 184 -10.54 1.88 7.96
N THR A 185 -11.49 2.38 8.75
CA THR A 185 -11.70 3.79 9.07
C THR A 185 -11.89 3.97 10.58
N SER A 186 -12.08 5.20 11.04
CA SER A 186 -12.37 5.50 12.44
C SER A 186 -13.67 4.87 12.91
N ILE A 187 -13.65 4.36 14.14
CA ILE A 187 -14.86 4.08 14.90
C ILE A 187 -15.16 5.34 15.71
N VAL A 188 -16.43 5.73 15.69
CA VAL A 188 -16.93 6.87 16.44
C VAL A 188 -18.08 6.42 17.33
N GLU A 189 -18.17 7.02 18.51
CA GLU A 189 -19.30 6.85 19.41
C GLU A 189 -20.25 8.02 19.19
N CYS A 190 -21.49 7.73 18.81
CA CYS A 190 -22.47 8.72 18.37
C CYS A 190 -23.80 8.51 19.06
N ARG A 191 -24.57 9.60 19.22
CA ARG A 191 -26.00 9.49 19.55
C ARG A 191 -26.79 9.15 18.30
N VAL A 192 -27.48 8.02 18.33
CA VAL A 192 -28.33 7.51 17.25
C VAL A 192 -29.78 7.51 17.72
N ALA A 193 -30.67 7.97 16.84
CA ALA A 193 -32.12 7.94 17.09
C ALA A 193 -32.74 6.66 16.54
N TYR A 194 -33.28 5.84 17.43
CA TYR A 194 -34.09 4.65 17.13
C TYR A 194 -35.56 5.01 17.29
N GLY A 195 -36.17 5.53 16.22
CA GLY A 195 -37.53 6.05 16.27
C GLY A 195 -37.65 7.23 17.24
N THR A 196 -38.28 7.00 18.40
CA THR A 196 -38.48 8.02 19.45
C THR A 196 -37.41 8.01 20.54
N ARG A 197 -36.54 7.01 20.58
CA ARG A 197 -35.48 6.90 21.59
C ARG A 197 -34.13 7.28 21.01
N THR A 198 -33.31 7.98 21.78
CA THR A 198 -31.91 8.23 21.45
C THR A 198 -31.02 7.39 22.36
N ALA A 199 -30.05 6.69 21.80
CA ALA A 199 -29.03 5.97 22.56
C ALA A 199 -27.65 6.20 21.92
N ASP A 200 -26.61 6.04 22.74
CA ASP A 200 -25.24 6.02 22.26
C ASP A 200 -24.97 4.69 21.56
N ALA A 201 -24.29 4.74 20.41
CA ALA A 201 -23.95 3.58 19.61
C ALA A 201 -22.58 3.77 18.96
N ARG A 202 -21.88 2.65 18.76
CA ARG A 202 -20.59 2.64 18.05
C ARG A 202 -20.81 2.49 16.56
N LEU A 203 -20.31 3.45 15.79
CA LEU A 203 -20.45 3.48 14.34
C LEU A 203 -19.08 3.38 13.65
N ILE A 204 -18.97 2.56 12.61
CA ILE A 204 -17.88 2.67 11.63
C ILE A 204 -18.22 3.85 10.72
N GLU A 205 -17.40 4.90 10.70
CA GLU A 205 -17.65 6.12 9.93
C GLU A 205 -17.57 5.87 8.42
N LEU A 206 -18.71 5.92 7.72
CA LEU A 206 -18.79 5.72 6.27
C LEU A 206 -18.73 7.04 5.51
N SER A 207 -19.41 8.07 6.03
CA SER A 207 -19.44 9.40 5.45
C SER A 207 -19.74 10.45 6.52
N ARG A 208 -19.16 11.63 6.38
CA ARG A 208 -19.42 12.77 7.28
C ARG A 208 -19.93 13.95 6.48
N LYS A 209 -21.10 14.45 6.85
CA LYS A 209 -21.71 15.64 6.25
C LYS A 209 -22.15 16.59 7.35
N GLY A 210 -21.45 17.73 7.46
CA GLY A 210 -21.70 18.70 8.53
C GLY A 210 -21.37 18.12 9.92
N ASN A 211 -22.33 18.23 10.84
CA ASN A 211 -22.22 17.71 12.21
C ASN A 211 -22.75 16.27 12.36
N GLY A 212 -23.23 15.66 11.28
CA GLY A 212 -23.72 14.28 11.25
C GLY A 212 -22.72 13.30 10.64
N VAL A 213 -22.74 12.08 11.16
CA VAL A 213 -21.96 10.95 10.65
C VAL A 213 -22.92 9.88 10.18
N LEU A 214 -22.81 9.50 8.91
CA LEU A 214 -23.41 8.27 8.42
C LEU A 214 -22.43 7.13 8.71
N GLY A 215 -22.88 6.13 9.47
CA GLY A 215 -22.02 5.04 9.87
C GLY A 215 -22.73 3.70 9.94
N TRP A 216 -21.95 2.63 9.84
CA TRP A 216 -22.44 1.28 10.10
C TRP A 216 -22.50 1.05 11.61
N ASN A 217 -23.69 0.77 12.12
CA ASN A 217 -23.94 0.56 13.54
C ASN A 217 -23.55 -0.86 13.95
N LEU A 218 -22.59 -0.96 14.86
CA LEU A 218 -22.07 -2.25 15.31
C LEU A 218 -23.05 -3.02 16.21
N ASP A 219 -23.94 -2.32 16.90
CA ASP A 219 -24.88 -2.92 17.85
C ASP A 219 -26.19 -3.35 17.16
N ALA A 220 -26.63 -2.56 16.18
CA ALA A 220 -27.88 -2.79 15.45
C ALA A 220 -27.70 -3.47 14.07
N GLU A 221 -26.46 -3.61 13.59
CA GLU A 221 -26.11 -4.18 12.28
C GLU A 221 -26.86 -3.50 11.11
N GLU A 222 -26.94 -2.17 11.14
CA GLU A 222 -27.62 -1.36 10.11
C GLU A 222 -26.93 0.00 9.88
N ILE A 223 -27.26 0.69 8.78
CA ILE A 223 -26.80 2.07 8.56
C ILE A 223 -27.56 3.02 9.49
N SER A 224 -26.83 3.79 10.28
CA SER A 224 -27.38 4.77 11.21
C SER A 224 -26.80 6.17 10.97
N ASN A 225 -27.59 7.20 11.26
CA ASN A 225 -27.14 8.58 11.31
C ASN A 225 -26.84 8.98 12.76
N GLY A 226 -25.58 9.22 13.05
CA GLY A 226 -25.08 9.63 14.35
C GLY A 226 -24.88 11.14 14.46
N LEU A 227 -25.22 11.70 15.62
CA LEU A 227 -24.97 13.10 15.97
C LEU A 227 -24.09 13.21 17.22
N GLY A 228 -23.29 14.28 17.29
CA GLY A 228 -22.44 14.54 18.45
C GLY A 228 -21.34 13.50 18.64
N CYS A 229 -20.80 12.99 17.53
CA CYS A 229 -19.88 11.86 17.52
C CYS A 229 -18.49 12.19 18.09
N THR A 230 -17.94 11.30 18.90
CA THR A 230 -16.56 11.35 19.41
C THR A 230 -15.73 10.21 18.83
N ALA A 231 -14.46 10.47 18.52
CA ALA A 231 -13.57 9.44 17.98
C ALA A 231 -13.17 8.46 19.09
N THR A 232 -13.26 7.16 18.80
CA THR A 232 -12.75 6.12 19.69
C THR A 232 -11.30 5.81 19.33
N GLU A 233 -10.44 5.57 20.33
CA GLU A 233 -9.03 5.21 20.08
C GLU A 233 -8.89 3.81 19.47
N SER A 234 -9.84 2.90 19.75
CA SER A 234 -9.83 1.54 19.22
C SER A 234 -10.60 1.44 17.89
N ARG A 235 -9.95 0.83 16.89
CA ARG A 235 -10.56 0.42 15.62
C ARG A 235 -11.03 -1.03 15.61
N HIS A 236 -10.97 -1.71 16.75
CA HIS A 236 -11.29 -3.13 16.82
C HIS A 236 -12.82 -3.35 16.83
N VAL A 237 -13.27 -4.18 15.90
CA VAL A 237 -14.70 -4.50 15.69
C VAL A 237 -14.97 -5.96 16.00
N ARG A 238 -14.05 -6.86 15.61
CA ARG A 238 -14.15 -8.32 15.79
C ARG A 238 -12.79 -8.90 16.09
N GLU A 239 -12.75 -10.12 16.64
CA GLU A 239 -11.50 -10.86 16.78
C GLU A 239 -10.86 -11.13 15.41
N PRO A 240 -9.52 -11.13 15.33
CA PRO A 240 -8.84 -11.51 14.11
C PRO A 240 -9.03 -13.00 13.84
N TRP A 241 -9.03 -13.40 12.55
CA TRP A 241 -9.27 -14.80 12.17
C TRP A 241 -8.25 -15.81 12.72
N TRP A 242 -7.04 -15.35 13.09
CA TRP A 242 -6.02 -16.19 13.72
C TRP A 242 -6.20 -16.33 15.24
N GLY A 243 -7.17 -15.63 15.84
CA GLY A 243 -7.49 -15.67 17.27
C GLY A 243 -8.82 -16.37 17.59
N SER A 244 -9.60 -16.73 16.57
CA SER A 244 -10.90 -17.42 16.67
C SER A 244 -10.79 -18.93 16.82
#